data_AF-A0A9X7P517-F1
#
_entry.id   AF-A0A9X7P517-F1
#
_cell.length_a   1.000
_cell.length_b   1.000
_cell.length_c   1.000
_cell.angle_alpha   90.00
_cell.angle_beta   90.00
_cell.angle_gamma   90.00
#
_symmetry.space_group_name_H-M   'P 1'
#
loop_
_entity.id
_entity.type
_entity.pdbx_description
1 polymer ?
#
loop_
_entity_poly.entity_id
_entity_poly.type
_entity_poly.pdbx_seq_one_letter_code
_entity_poly.pdbx_strand_id
1 'polypeptide(L)'
;MIKIKLTRTEKGMLVMAALGAVAGLGGGYYSFVAGLGFALPVSLLLLRWQVAAVDNLDNLPPQKAFNRFFGRSLMRSGLSLALLGLALAGGIEFLFGVLAGLVLQVLAYMGKAILIILGKEG
;
A
#
# COMPACT_ATOMS: atom_id res chain seq x y z
N MET A 1 19.80 -10.17 12.71
CA MET A 1 19.59 -8.97 11.86
C MET A 1 18.78 -9.36 10.63
N ILE A 2 17.47 -9.12 10.64
CA ILE A 2 16.62 -9.35 9.46
C ILE A 2 16.95 -8.23 8.46
N LYS A 3 17.77 -8.52 7.44
CA LYS A 3 17.98 -7.60 6.31
C LYS A 3 16.69 -7.56 5.49
N ILE A 4 15.81 -6.63 5.84
CA ILE A 4 14.63 -6.31 5.04
C ILE A 4 15.14 -5.72 3.71
N LYS A 5 15.27 -6.54 2.67
CA LYS A 5 15.55 -6.04 1.31
C LYS A 5 14.31 -5.28 0.84
N LEU A 6 14.39 -3.95 0.82
CA LEU A 6 13.36 -3.12 0.21
C LEU A 6 13.39 -3.29 -1.31
N THR A 7 12.25 -3.69 -1.87
CA THR A 7 11.98 -3.74 -3.30
C THR A 7 11.96 -2.33 -3.90
N ARG A 8 12.15 -2.22 -5.23
CA ARG A 8 12.11 -0.92 -5.93
C ARG A 8 10.76 -0.22 -5.72
N THR A 9 9.67 -0.98 -5.70
CA THR A 9 8.31 -0.49 -5.45
C THR A 9 8.11 0.02 -4.02
N GLU A 10 8.61 -0.68 -3.00
CA GLU A 10 8.59 -0.16 -1.63
C GLU A 10 9.42 1.12 -1.48
N LYS A 11 10.57 1.20 -2.14
CA LYS A 11 11.38 2.44 -2.15
C LYS A 11 10.62 3.59 -2.79
N GLY A 12 9.99 3.37 -3.94
CA GLY A 12 9.17 4.38 -4.61
C GLY A 12 8.02 4.86 -3.72
N MET A 13 7.34 3.93 -3.05
CA MET A 13 6.27 4.25 -2.10
C MET A 13 6.79 5.09 -0.92
N LEU A 14 7.94 4.74 -0.34
CA LEU A 14 8.55 5.51 0.74
C LEU A 14 8.97 6.92 0.29
N VAL A 15 9.54 7.05 -0.90
CA VAL A 15 9.95 8.36 -1.45
C VAL A 15 8.73 9.25 -1.67
N MET A 16 7.68 8.72 -2.29
CA MET A 16 6.45 9.48 -2.54
C MET A 16 5.74 9.86 -1.24
N ALA A 17 5.75 8.97 -0.23
CA ALA A 17 5.23 9.31 1.09
C ALA A 17 6.09 10.35 1.82
N ALA A 18 7.42 10.28 1.70
CA ALA A 18 8.32 11.28 2.27
C ALA A 18 8.10 12.66 1.62
N LEU A 19 7.93 12.72 0.30
CA LEU A 19 7.57 13.96 -0.40
C LEU A 19 6.23 14.51 0.08
N GLY A 20 5.21 13.65 0.22
CA GLY A 20 3.92 14.03 0.78
C GLY A 20 4.02 14.54 2.23
N ALA A 21 4.85 13.90 3.06
CA ALA A 21 5.09 14.32 4.43
C ALA A 21 5.80 15.68 4.50
N VAL A 22 6.84 15.89 3.69
CA VAL A 22 7.57 17.17 3.63
C VAL A 22 6.65 18.31 3.15
N ALA A 23 5.84 18.06 2.12
CA ALA A 23 4.87 19.04 1.65
C ALA A 23 3.80 19.35 2.71
N GLY A 24 3.28 18.32 3.38
CA GLY A 24 2.31 18.46 4.47
C GLY A 24 2.86 19.25 5.66
N LEU A 25 4.09 18.95 6.09
CA LEU A 25 4.78 19.68 7.16
C LEU A 25 5.04 21.14 6.76
N GLY A 26 5.52 21.38 5.53
CA GLY A 26 5.76 22.72 5.02
C GLY A 26 4.48 23.56 4.91
N GLY A 27 3.33 22.93 4.70
CA GLY A 27 2.01 23.56 4.69
C GLY A 27 1.31 23.66 6.06
N GLY A 28 1.92 23.15 7.14
CA GLY A 28 1.33 23.15 8.49
C GLY A 28 0.26 22.07 8.72
N TYR A 29 0.09 21.11 7.82
CA TYR A 29 -0.90 20.03 7.90
C TYR A 29 -0.38 18.84 8.72
N TYR A 30 -0.12 19.04 10.01
CA TYR A 30 0.45 18.01 10.89
C TYR A 30 -0.45 16.77 11.03
N SER A 31 -1.76 16.96 11.08
CA SER A 31 -2.73 15.86 11.18
C SER A 31 -2.74 14.99 9.92
N PHE A 32 -2.57 15.60 8.74
CA PHE A 32 -2.39 14.87 7.48
C PHE A 32 -1.13 14.01 7.51
N VAL A 33 -0.01 14.58 7.97
CA VAL A 33 1.27 13.85 8.06
C VAL A 33 1.16 12.68 9.05
N ALA A 34 0.46 12.88 10.17
CA ALA A 34 0.17 11.81 11.12
C ALA A 34 -0.68 10.69 10.50
N GLY A 35 -1.73 11.04 9.74
CA GLY A 35 -2.56 10.08 9.01
C GLY A 35 -1.77 9.30 7.97
N LEU A 36 -0.92 10.00 7.22
CA LEU A 36 -0.02 9.40 6.24
C LEU A 36 0.96 8.43 6.90
N GLY A 37 1.59 8.86 8.01
CA GLY A 37 2.51 8.04 8.80
C GLY A 37 1.85 6.81 9.43
N PHE A 38 0.58 6.91 9.82
CA PHE A 38 -0.20 5.80 10.35
C PHE A 38 -0.58 4.78 9.27
N ALA A 39 -1.01 5.23 8.10
CA ALA A 39 -1.40 4.35 6.99
C ALA A 39 -0.20 3.64 6.36
N LEU A 40 0.96 4.29 6.32
CA LEU A 40 2.17 3.78 5.67
C LEU A 40 2.63 2.38 6.09
N PRO A 41 2.79 2.06 7.40
CA PRO A 41 3.17 0.70 7.82
C PRO A 41 2.12 -0.33 7.42
N VAL A 42 0.83 0.01 7.51
CA VAL A 42 -0.26 -0.90 7.14
C VAL A 42 -0.25 -1.16 5.64
N SER A 43 -0.06 -0.12 4.85
CA SER A 43 0.07 -0.20 3.40
C SER A 43 1.28 -1.02 2.95
N LEU A 44 2.43 -0.89 3.62
CA LEU A 44 3.61 -1.71 3.35
C LEU A 44 3.37 -3.19 3.69
N LEU A 45 2.73 -3.47 4.83
CA LEU A 45 2.37 -4.84 5.21
C LEU A 45 1.42 -5.48 4.19
N LEU A 46 0.39 -4.76 3.78
CA LEU A 46 -0.56 -5.23 2.76
C LEU A 46 0.11 -5.43 1.40
N LEU A 47 1.04 -4.55 1.00
CA LEU A 47 1.81 -4.70 -0.24
C LEU A 47 2.66 -5.97 -0.22
N ARG A 48 3.41 -6.22 0.86
CA ARG A 48 4.19 -7.45 1.05
C ARG A 48 3.33 -8.69 1.02
N TRP A 49 2.19 -8.63 1.71
CA TRP A 49 1.26 -9.75 1.79
C TRP A 49 0.65 -10.10 0.42
N GLN A 50 0.39 -9.10 -0.43
CA GLN A 50 -0.04 -9.32 -1.81
C GLN A 50 1.07 -9.87 -2.70
N VAL A 51 2.29 -9.33 -2.62
CA VAL A 51 3.41 -9.82 -3.44
C VAL A 51 3.73 -11.28 -3.11
N ALA A 52 3.78 -11.64 -1.82
CA ALA A 52 3.99 -13.03 -1.39
C ALA A 52 2.89 -14.00 -1.85
N ALA A 53 1.71 -13.48 -2.20
CA ALA A 53 0.64 -14.27 -2.77
C ALA A 53 0.93 -14.60 -4.25
N VAL A 54 1.47 -13.66 -5.02
CA VAL A 54 1.76 -13.84 -6.46
C VAL A 54 2.85 -14.89 -6.66
N ASP A 55 3.93 -14.84 -5.87
CA ASP A 55 5.02 -15.83 -5.95
C ASP A 55 4.57 -17.29 -5.65
N ASN A 56 3.42 -17.45 -4.97
CA ASN A 56 2.86 -18.76 -4.64
C ASN A 56 1.78 -19.26 -5.63
N LEU A 57 1.50 -18.52 -6.71
CA LEU A 57 0.41 -18.86 -7.64
C LEU A 57 0.85 -19.71 -8.84
N ASP A 58 2.15 -19.79 -9.15
CA ASP A 58 2.67 -20.47 -10.36
C ASP A 58 2.34 -21.97 -10.45
N ASN A 59 1.97 -22.61 -9.33
CA ASN A 59 1.65 -24.03 -9.26
C ASN A 59 0.16 -24.34 -8.97
N LEU A 60 -0.74 -23.35 -9.01
CA LEU A 60 -2.16 -23.54 -8.67
C LEU A 60 -3.09 -23.58 -9.89
N PRO A 61 -4.15 -24.41 -9.85
CA PRO A 61 -5.21 -24.40 -10.87
C PRO A 61 -5.87 -23.01 -11.01
N PRO A 62 -6.26 -22.57 -12.22
CA PRO A 62 -6.74 -21.22 -12.50
C PRO A 62 -7.88 -20.74 -11.59
N GLN A 63 -8.85 -21.60 -11.27
CA GLN A 63 -9.95 -21.28 -10.37
C GLN A 63 -9.50 -21.06 -8.92
N LYS A 64 -8.56 -21.87 -8.41
CA LYS A 64 -8.02 -21.71 -7.05
C LYS A 64 -7.13 -20.47 -6.96
N ALA A 65 -6.38 -20.18 -8.02
CA ALA A 65 -5.60 -18.95 -8.14
C ALA A 65 -6.50 -17.70 -8.09
N PHE A 66 -7.57 -17.69 -8.88
CA PHE A 66 -8.55 -16.61 -8.88
C PHE A 66 -9.22 -16.43 -7.51
N ASN A 67 -9.73 -17.50 -6.90
CA ASN A 67 -10.46 -17.39 -5.62
C ASN A 67 -9.55 -16.90 -4.48
N ARG A 68 -8.28 -17.32 -4.47
CA ARG A 68 -7.27 -16.86 -3.50
C ARG A 68 -6.89 -15.40 -3.71
N PHE A 69 -6.75 -14.97 -4.95
CA PHE A 69 -6.48 -13.58 -5.30
C PHE A 69 -7.67 -12.67 -4.95
N PHE A 70 -8.89 -13.10 -5.29
CA PHE A 70 -10.12 -12.36 -5.04
C PHE A 70 -10.39 -12.21 -3.54
N GLY A 71 -10.29 -13.30 -2.77
CA GLY A 71 -10.47 -13.27 -1.31
C GLY A 71 -9.49 -12.33 -0.61
N ARG A 72 -8.21 -12.34 -1.01
CA ARG A 72 -7.21 -11.40 -0.46
C ARG A 72 -7.43 -9.96 -0.89
N SER A 73 -7.88 -9.72 -2.12
CA SER A 73 -8.25 -8.37 -2.57
C SER A 73 -9.44 -7.83 -1.79
N LEU A 74 -10.43 -8.68 -1.50
CA LEU A 74 -11.56 -8.34 -0.64
C LEU A 74 -11.11 -7.99 0.78
N MET A 75 -10.21 -8.79 1.35
CA MET A 75 -9.67 -8.56 2.69
C MET A 75 -8.82 -7.28 2.75
N ARG A 76 -8.04 -6.98 1.71
CA ARG A 76 -7.32 -5.70 1.56
C ARG A 76 -8.29 -4.53 1.54
N SER A 77 -9.33 -4.58 0.71
CA SER A 77 -10.34 -3.53 0.64
C SER A 77 -11.07 -3.36 1.98
N GLY A 78 -11.39 -4.45 2.67
CA GLY A 78 -11.97 -4.42 4.02
C GLY A 78 -11.06 -3.75 5.04
N LEU A 79 -9.76 -4.06 5.03
CA LEU A 79 -8.75 -3.41 5.87
C LEU A 79 -8.60 -1.92 5.55
N SER A 80 -8.56 -1.55 4.27
CA SER A 80 -8.54 -0.14 3.83
C SER A 80 -9.77 0.62 4.32
N LEU A 81 -10.97 0.04 4.22
CA LEU A 81 -12.21 0.64 4.70
C LEU A 81 -12.24 0.75 6.22
N ALA A 82 -11.77 -0.26 6.95
CA ALA A 82 -11.66 -0.21 8.40
C ALA A 82 -10.69 0.90 8.86
N LEU A 83 -9.54 1.04 8.20
CA LEU A 83 -8.59 2.13 8.47
C LEU A 83 -9.18 3.51 8.20
N LEU A 84 -9.90 3.68 7.08
CA LEU A 84 -10.60 4.93 6.77
C LEU A 84 -11.69 5.22 7.81
N GLY A 85 -12.45 4.20 8.22
CA GLY A 85 -13.47 4.32 9.26
C GLY A 85 -12.87 4.76 10.60
N LEU A 86 -11.74 4.17 11.01
CA LEU A 86 -10.99 4.59 12.20
C LEU A 86 -10.43 6.01 12.06
N ALA A 87 -10.00 6.39 10.85
CA ALA A 87 -9.45 7.70 10.57
C ALA A 87 -10.47 8.84 10.65
N LEU A 88 -11.77 8.55 10.53
CA LEU A 88 -12.83 9.54 10.76
C LEU A 88 -12.76 10.16 12.17
N ALA A 89 -12.33 9.39 13.17
CA ALA A 89 -12.18 9.87 14.54
C ALA A 89 -11.01 10.87 14.70
N GLY A 90 -10.04 10.85 13.79
CA GLY A 90 -8.89 11.75 13.79
C GLY A 90 -9.12 13.09 13.07
N GLY A 91 -10.32 13.31 12.51
CA GLY A 91 -10.68 14.50 11.75
C GLY A 91 -10.33 14.41 10.26
N ILE A 92 -10.77 15.43 9.50
CA ILE A 92 -10.76 15.36 8.03
C ILE A 92 -9.34 15.36 7.44
N GLU A 93 -8.41 16.13 8.04
CA GLU A 93 -7.02 16.16 7.61
C GLU A 93 -6.32 14.82 7.82
N PHE A 94 -6.57 14.17 8.97
CA PHE A 94 -6.04 12.84 9.27
C PHE A 94 -6.61 11.80 8.31
N LEU A 95 -7.92 11.86 8.02
CA LEU A 95 -8.58 11.01 7.03
C LEU A 95 -7.91 11.14 5.65
N PHE A 96 -7.64 12.37 5.18
CA PHE A 96 -6.95 12.60 3.92
C PHE A 96 -5.51 12.08 3.93
N GLY A 97 -4.82 12.17 5.06
CA GLY A 97 -3.49 11.56 5.25
C GLY A 97 -3.53 10.04 5.11
N VAL A 98 -4.48 9.40 5.78
CA VAL A 98 -4.69 7.95 5.70
C VAL A 98 -5.05 7.53 4.28
N LEU A 99 -5.97 8.26 3.63
CA LEU A 99 -6.37 8.02 2.25
C LEU A 99 -5.16 8.12 1.30
N ALA A 100 -4.33 9.15 1.45
CA ALA A 100 -3.12 9.32 0.63
C ALA A 100 -2.17 8.10 0.78
N GLY A 101 -1.96 7.61 2.00
CA GLY A 101 -1.17 6.40 2.25
C GLY A 101 -1.75 5.16 1.56
N LEU A 102 -3.07 4.97 1.61
CA LEU A 102 -3.77 3.87 0.92
C LEU A 102 -3.69 4.00 -0.61
N VAL A 103 -3.81 5.21 -1.16
CA VAL A 103 -3.66 5.46 -2.61
C VAL A 103 -2.25 5.14 -3.08
N LEU A 104 -1.24 5.54 -2.31
CA LEU A 104 0.16 5.20 -2.55
C LEU A 104 0.37 3.70 -2.69
N GLN A 105 -0.30 2.91 -1.84
CA GLN A 105 -0.26 1.45 -1.91
C GLN A 105 -0.85 0.91 -3.23
N VAL A 106 -1.98 1.46 -3.67
CA VAL A 106 -2.63 1.06 -4.93
C VAL A 106 -1.72 1.39 -6.11
N LEU A 107 -1.15 2.59 -6.13
CA LEU A 107 -0.21 3.00 -7.17
C LEU A 107 1.06 2.13 -7.20
N ALA A 108 1.60 1.77 -6.03
CA ALA A 108 2.75 0.88 -5.94
C ALA A 108 2.45 -0.51 -6.52
N TYR A 109 1.27 -1.06 -6.21
CA TYR A 109 0.82 -2.34 -6.77
C TYR A 109 0.62 -2.27 -8.29
N MET A 110 -0.10 -1.24 -8.78
CA MET A 110 -0.35 -1.06 -10.22
C MET A 110 0.93 -0.82 -10.99
N GLY A 111 1.85 -0.01 -10.45
CA GLY A 111 3.17 0.21 -11.03
C GLY A 111 3.95 -1.09 -11.18
N LYS A 112 3.92 -1.97 -10.17
CA LYS A 112 4.55 -3.30 -10.25
C LYS A 112 3.92 -4.15 -11.36
N ALA A 113 2.59 -4.19 -11.44
CA ALA A 113 1.88 -4.95 -12.48
C ALA A 113 2.26 -4.46 -13.89
N ILE A 114 2.34 -3.15 -14.09
CA ILE A 114 2.76 -2.56 -15.37
C ILE A 114 4.22 -2.93 -15.70
N LEU A 115 5.14 -2.87 -14.73
CA LEU A 115 6.54 -3.24 -14.94
C LEU A 115 6.74 -4.71 -15.31
N ILE A 116 5.94 -5.60 -14.72
CA ILE A 116 5.89 -7.03 -15.07
C ILE A 116 5.39 -7.22 -16.51
N ILE A 117 4.29 -6.55 -16.89
CA ILE A 117 3.75 -6.62 -18.26
C ILE A 117 4.76 -6.07 -19.29
N LEU A 118 5.51 -5.02 -18.93
CA LEU A 118 6.57 -4.45 -19.76
C LEU A 118 7.87 -5.25 -19.76
N GLY A 119 7.95 -6.38 -19.03
CA GLY A 119 9.14 -7.24 -18.97
C GLY A 119 10.36 -6.59 -18.29
N LYS A 120 10.15 -5.54 -17.49
CA LYS A 120 11.24 -4.79 -16.81
C LYS A 120 11.52 -5.29 -15.39
N GLU A 121 10.66 -6.13 -14.85
CA GLU A 121 10.87 -6.88 -13.61
C GLU A 121 10.52 -8.36 -13.90
N GLY A 122 11.55 -9.13 -14.26
CA GLY A 122 11.54 -10.59 -14.44
C GLY A 122 12.79 -11.17 -13.79
#